data_AF-A0A940KWW0-F1
#
_entry.id   AF-A0A940KWW0-F1
#
_cell.length_a   1.000
_cell.length_b   1.000
_cell.length_c   1.000
_cell.angle_alpha   90.00
_cell.angle_beta   90.00
_cell.angle_gamma   90.00
#
_symmetry.space_group_name_H-M   'P 1'
#
loop_
_entity.id
_entity.type
_entity.pdbx_description
1 polymer ?
#
loop_
_entity_poly.entity_id
_entity_poly.type
_entity_poly.pdbx_seq_one_letter_code
_entity_poly.pdbx_strand_id
1 'polypeptide(L)'
;MRITDELALPAAPSGISARPRRHRATPRQREQMAVLEIGSLRDDVDVLAACVARASACIHVTVWIDDRCLVRGTSADTPPPVPVHWIVGTYACGASLADIADDLRHERQERERAWQLD
;
A
#
# COMPACT_ATOMS: atom_id res chain seq x y z
N MET A 1 -54.08 -28.92 -46.58
CA MET A 1 -53.06 -29.12 -47.63
C MET A 1 -52.54 -27.75 -48.05
N ARG A 2 -51.32 -27.39 -47.63
CA ARG A 2 -50.48 -26.23 -47.98
C ARG A 2 -49.20 -26.40 -47.12
N ILE A 3 -48.24 -27.15 -47.65
CA ILE A 3 -46.97 -26.68 -48.27
C ILE A 3 -46.01 -26.14 -47.19
N THR A 4 -44.96 -26.93 -46.96
CA THR A 4 -43.71 -26.68 -46.24
C THR A 4 -42.77 -25.76 -47.04
N ASP A 5 -41.62 -25.42 -46.43
CA ASP A 5 -40.38 -24.96 -47.08
C ASP A 5 -40.38 -23.48 -47.58
N GLU A 6 -39.38 -22.63 -47.41
CA GLU A 6 -37.99 -22.67 -46.95
C GLU A 6 -37.67 -21.26 -46.39
N LEU A 7 -36.94 -21.17 -45.27
CA LEU A 7 -36.18 -19.96 -44.92
C LEU A 7 -34.77 -20.40 -44.57
N ALA A 8 -33.94 -20.48 -45.61
CA ALA A 8 -32.53 -20.81 -45.55
C ALA A 8 -31.75 -19.69 -44.83
N LEU A 9 -31.24 -20.00 -43.65
CA LEU A 9 -30.20 -19.24 -42.95
C LEU A 9 -28.83 -19.67 -43.49
N PRO A 10 -27.91 -18.75 -43.78
CA PRO A 10 -26.57 -19.12 -44.23
C PRO A 10 -25.76 -19.77 -43.11
N ALA A 11 -25.04 -20.82 -43.50
CA ALA A 11 -24.18 -21.66 -42.70
C ALA A 11 -23.11 -20.88 -41.92
N ALA A 12 -22.98 -21.18 -40.63
CA ALA A 12 -21.80 -20.85 -39.84
C ALA A 12 -20.82 -22.04 -39.86
N PRO A 13 -19.58 -21.89 -40.36
CA PRO A 13 -18.57 -22.91 -40.16
C PRO A 13 -18.06 -22.85 -38.71
N SER A 14 -18.29 -23.95 -37.99
CA SER A 14 -17.62 -24.31 -36.75
C SER A 14 -16.10 -24.28 -36.95
N GLY A 15 -15.45 -23.30 -36.35
CA GLY A 15 -14.01 -23.13 -36.36
C GLY A 15 -13.47 -22.77 -34.98
N ILE A 16 -13.14 -23.81 -34.20
CA ILE A 16 -12.02 -23.83 -33.25
C ILE A 16 -12.11 -22.87 -32.03
N SER A 17 -12.59 -23.44 -30.93
CA SER A 17 -11.91 -23.46 -29.62
C SER A 17 -11.15 -22.19 -29.21
N ALA A 18 -11.87 -21.11 -28.91
CA ALA A 18 -11.39 -20.14 -27.92
C ALA A 18 -11.99 -20.53 -26.56
N ARG A 19 -11.32 -21.46 -25.86
CA ARG A 19 -11.51 -21.56 -24.40
C ARG A 19 -11.36 -20.15 -23.85
N PRO A 20 -12.32 -19.60 -23.08
CA PRO A 20 -11.99 -18.44 -22.27
C PRO A 20 -10.88 -18.93 -21.36
N ARG A 21 -9.65 -18.44 -21.59
CA ARG A 21 -8.60 -18.50 -20.58
C ARG A 21 -9.26 -17.88 -19.37
N ARG A 22 -9.65 -18.73 -18.42
CA ARG A 22 -9.86 -18.30 -17.05
C ARG A 22 -8.54 -17.65 -16.70
N HIS A 23 -8.49 -16.32 -16.80
CA HIS A 23 -7.52 -15.53 -16.08
C HIS A 23 -7.85 -15.80 -14.62
N ARG A 24 -7.32 -16.93 -14.15
CA ARG A 24 -7.16 -17.22 -12.75
C ARG A 24 -6.24 -16.10 -12.32
N ALA A 25 -6.83 -15.03 -11.78
CA ALA A 25 -6.08 -14.05 -11.02
C ALA A 25 -5.23 -14.87 -10.06
N THR A 26 -3.92 -14.82 -10.25
CA THR A 26 -2.97 -15.54 -9.41
C THR A 26 -3.14 -14.99 -7.99
N PRO A 27 -3.00 -15.81 -6.94
CA PRO A 27 -3.19 -15.35 -5.55
C PRO A 27 -2.16 -14.30 -5.08
N ARG A 28 -1.26 -13.86 -5.96
CA ARG A 28 -0.10 -13.00 -5.68
C ARG A 28 -0.37 -11.49 -5.77
N GLN A 29 -1.63 -11.09 -5.94
CA GLN A 29 -2.01 -9.71 -6.26
C GLN A 29 -2.79 -9.02 -5.14
N ARG A 30 -2.63 -9.45 -3.89
CA ARG A 30 -3.24 -8.82 -2.72
C ARG A 30 -2.14 -8.30 -1.79
N GLU A 31 -2.19 -6.99 -1.56
CA GLU A 31 -1.56 -6.25 -0.44
C GLU A 31 -0.08 -5.87 -0.56
N GLN A 32 0.41 -5.60 -1.77
CA GLN A 32 1.55 -4.69 -1.91
C GLN A 32 1.02 -3.26 -1.90
N MET A 33 1.13 -2.58 -0.77
CA MET A 33 0.99 -1.13 -0.79
C MET A 33 2.18 -0.54 -1.53
N ALA A 34 1.90 0.33 -2.51
CA ALA A 34 2.90 1.29 -2.97
C ALA A 34 3.37 2.12 -1.76
N VAL A 35 4.64 2.53 -1.78
CA VAL A 35 5.18 3.45 -0.76
C VAL A 35 4.23 4.63 -0.61
N LEU A 36 3.70 4.81 0.59
CA LEU A 36 2.81 5.90 0.95
C LEU A 36 3.61 7.02 1.60
N GLU A 37 3.38 8.25 1.19
CA GLU A 37 3.83 9.43 1.95
C GLU A 37 2.77 9.76 3.00
N ILE A 38 3.16 9.73 4.27
CA ILE A 38 2.25 9.93 5.41
C ILE A 38 2.26 11.40 5.86
N GLY A 39 3.42 12.04 5.82
CA GLY A 39 3.60 13.45 6.18
C GLY A 39 5.07 13.82 6.32
N SER A 40 5.35 14.93 7.01
CA SER A 40 6.72 15.39 7.28
C SER A 40 7.01 15.41 8.78
N LEU A 41 8.20 14.97 9.16
CA LEU A 41 8.71 15.07 10.53
C LEU A 41 8.92 16.53 10.96
N ARG A 42 8.80 17.51 10.06
CA ARG A 42 8.87 18.94 10.38
C ARG A 42 7.53 19.52 10.82
N ASP A 43 6.43 18.81 10.58
CA ASP A 43 5.08 19.27 10.93
C ASP A 43 4.76 19.03 12.42
N ASP A 44 3.51 19.17 12.83
CA ASP A 44 3.08 18.78 14.18
C ASP A 44 3.18 17.25 14.35
N VAL A 45 3.89 16.78 15.39
CA VAL A 45 4.09 15.33 15.63
C VAL A 45 2.78 14.63 15.95
N ASP A 46 1.88 15.28 16.68
CA ASP A 46 0.64 14.65 17.13
C ASP A 46 -0.30 14.42 15.94
N VAL A 47 -0.31 15.39 15.00
CA VAL A 47 -1.01 15.24 13.71
C VAL A 47 -0.39 14.13 12.88
N LEU A 48 0.95 14.08 12.80
CA LEU A 48 1.65 13.05 12.06
C LEU A 48 1.42 11.65 12.65
N ALA A 49 1.41 11.51 13.98
CA ALA A 49 1.10 10.27 14.67
C ALA A 49 -0.33 9.81 14.37
N ALA A 50 -1.30 10.72 14.33
CA ALA A 50 -2.66 10.42 13.90
C ALA A 50 -2.72 9.96 12.43
N CYS A 51 -1.91 10.54 11.54
CA CYS A 51 -1.78 10.11 10.15
C CYS A 51 -1.20 8.69 10.04
N VAL A 52 -0.17 8.37 10.82
CA VAL A 52 0.43 7.02 10.89
C VAL A 52 -0.60 6.01 11.42
N ALA A 53 -1.27 6.31 12.54
CA ALA A 53 -2.29 5.44 13.11
C ALA A 53 -3.46 5.19 12.14
N ARG A 54 -3.83 6.21 11.36
CA ARG A 54 -4.85 6.07 10.30
C ARG A 54 -4.34 5.20 9.16
N ALA A 55 -3.07 5.30 8.78
CA ALA A 55 -2.46 4.43 7.78
C ALA A 55 -2.40 2.97 8.25
N SER A 56 -2.17 2.74 9.56
CA SER A 56 -2.14 1.39 10.15
C SER A 56 -3.51 0.87 10.61
N ALA A 57 -4.60 1.59 10.36
CA ALA A 57 -5.92 1.23 10.86
C ALA A 57 -6.43 -0.13 10.35
N CYS A 58 -6.04 -0.53 9.15
CA CYS A 58 -6.51 -1.77 8.51
C CYS A 58 -5.40 -2.78 8.22
N ILE A 59 -4.14 -2.38 8.35
CA ILE A 59 -2.97 -3.16 7.97
C ILE A 59 -1.79 -2.79 8.87
N HIS A 60 -0.79 -3.66 8.94
CA HIS A 60 0.46 -3.30 9.58
C HIS A 60 1.28 -2.41 8.63
N VAL A 61 1.78 -1.29 9.14
CA VAL A 61 2.56 -0.33 8.35
C VAL A 61 3.95 -0.20 8.94
N THR A 62 4.96 -0.48 8.13
CA THR A 62 6.35 -0.15 8.44
C THR A 62 6.62 1.29 8.04
N VAL A 63 7.06 2.12 8.99
CA VAL A 63 7.32 3.55 8.82
C VAL A 63 8.81 3.84 8.86
N TRP A 64 9.29 4.65 7.94
CA TRP A 64 10.65 5.19 7.93
C TRP A 64 10.62 6.67 7.57
N ILE A 65 11.72 7.36 7.84
CA ILE A 65 11.87 8.77 7.53
C ILE A 65 13.07 8.93 6.59
N ASP A 66 12.85 9.54 5.43
CA ASP A 66 13.91 9.77 4.46
C ASP A 66 14.79 11.00 4.80
N ASP A 67 15.83 11.22 3.99
CA ASP A 67 16.78 12.34 4.18
C ASP A 67 16.11 13.72 4.11
N ARG A 68 14.89 13.81 3.55
CA ARG A 68 14.12 15.06 3.46
C ARG A 68 13.17 15.24 4.64
N CYS A 69 13.30 14.42 5.68
CA CYS A 69 12.38 14.36 6.81
C CYS A 69 10.96 13.93 6.42
N LEU A 70 10.76 13.30 5.25
CA LEU A 70 9.44 12.80 4.88
C LEU A 70 9.20 11.45 5.52
N VAL A 71 8.05 11.32 6.17
CA VAL A 71 7.60 10.12 6.84
C VAL A 71 6.85 9.29 5.82
N ARG A 72 7.40 8.12 5.52
CA ARG A 72 6.89 7.20 4.50
C ARG A 72 6.51 5.88 5.14
N GLY A 73 5.55 5.19 4.53
CA GLY A 73 5.07 3.90 4.99
C GLY A 73 4.93 2.88 3.86
N THR A 74 4.99 1.61 4.22
CA THR A 74 4.62 0.48 3.35
C THR A 74 3.95 -0.59 4.19
N SER A 75 3.25 -1.53 3.54
CA SER A 75 2.72 -2.71 4.24
C SER A 75 3.87 -3.49 4.89
N ALA A 76 3.69 -3.97 6.11
CA ALA A 76 4.73 -4.74 6.83
C ALA A 76 5.18 -6.01 6.08
N ASP A 77 4.32 -6.56 5.22
CA ASP A 77 4.65 -7.71 4.36
C ASP A 77 5.52 -7.34 3.15
N THR A 78 5.69 -6.05 2.89
CA THR A 78 6.53 -5.51 1.82
C THR A 78 7.80 -4.92 2.42
N PRO A 79 9.00 -5.42 2.06
CA PRO A 79 10.23 -4.85 2.57
C PRO A 79 10.35 -3.37 2.16
N PRO A 80 10.64 -2.45 3.10
CA PRO A 80 10.80 -1.06 2.77
C PRO A 80 12.05 -0.87 1.88
N PRO A 81 12.06 0.14 0.99
CA PRO A 81 13.17 0.40 0.08
C PRO A 81 14.36 1.11 0.78
N VAL A 82 14.52 0.90 2.08
CA VAL A 82 15.55 1.54 2.91
C VAL A 82 16.22 0.52 3.85
N PRO A 83 17.45 0.78 4.31
CA PRO A 83 18.08 -0.03 5.35
C PRO A 83 17.27 -0.05 6.66
N VAL A 84 17.42 -1.12 7.44
CA VAL A 84 16.68 -1.32 8.71
C VAL A 84 16.90 -0.17 9.71
N HIS A 85 18.08 0.43 9.74
CA HIS A 85 18.40 1.52 10.66
C HIS A 85 17.70 2.85 10.34
N TRP A 86 16.93 2.94 9.23
CA TRP A 86 16.09 4.10 8.90
C TRP A 86 14.62 3.89 9.28
N ILE A 87 14.28 2.66 9.66
CA ILE A 87 12.92 2.30 10.07
C ILE A 87 12.71 2.86 11.48
N VAL A 88 11.65 3.64 11.63
CA VAL A 88 11.19 4.16 12.92
C VAL A 88 10.48 3.06 13.69
N GLY A 89 9.54 2.39 13.03
CA GLY A 89 8.71 1.39 13.67
C GLY A 89 7.81 0.66 12.70
N THR A 90 7.18 -0.41 13.17
CA THR A 90 6.11 -1.12 12.47
C THR A 90 4.87 -1.09 13.34
N TYR A 91 3.81 -0.44 12.85
CA TYR A 91 2.61 -0.17 13.62
C TYR A 91 1.44 -1.01 13.12
N ALA A 92 0.72 -1.63 14.05
CA ALA A 92 -0.45 -2.44 13.76
C ALA A 92 -1.75 -1.64 13.92
N CYS A 93 -2.87 -2.30 13.60
CA CYS A 93 -4.20 -1.79 13.94
C CYS A 93 -4.30 -1.61 15.47
N GLY A 94 -4.76 -0.44 15.91
CA GLY A 94 -4.88 -0.11 17.33
C GLY A 94 -3.57 0.28 18.01
N ALA A 95 -2.50 0.56 17.24
CA ALA A 95 -1.29 1.16 17.78
C ALA A 95 -1.61 2.46 18.57
N SER A 96 -0.98 2.61 19.73
CA SER A 96 -1.15 3.76 20.61
C SER A 96 -0.66 5.02 19.91
N LEU A 97 -1.51 6.06 19.87
CA LEU A 97 -1.12 7.37 19.35
C LEU A 97 0.05 7.96 20.14
N ALA A 98 0.10 7.72 21.45
CA ALA A 98 1.17 8.21 22.30
C ALA A 98 2.50 7.55 21.94
N ASP A 99 2.50 6.23 21.73
CA ASP A 99 3.71 5.46 21.41
C ASP A 99 4.25 5.87 20.03
N ILE A 100 3.37 6.01 19.04
CA ILE A 100 3.74 6.52 17.71
C ILE A 100 4.32 7.93 17.82
N ALA A 101 3.69 8.82 18.59
CA ALA A 101 4.17 10.19 18.77
C ALA A 101 5.53 10.22 19.47
N ASP A 102 5.76 9.36 20.47
CA ASP A 102 7.02 9.27 21.18
C ASP A 102 8.15 8.77 20.27
N ASP A 103 7.90 7.75 19.45
CA ASP A 103 8.86 7.29 18.44
C ASP A 103 9.21 8.41 17.45
N LEU A 104 8.21 9.13 16.94
CA LEU A 104 8.43 10.25 16.02
C LEU A 104 9.16 11.42 16.67
N ARG A 105 8.88 11.74 17.94
CA ARG A 105 9.61 12.77 18.71
C ARG A 105 11.06 12.34 18.93
N HIS A 106 11.30 11.07 19.24
CA HIS A 106 12.65 10.54 19.40
C HIS A 106 13.45 10.68 18.10
N GLU A 107 12.86 10.26 16.98
CA GLU A 107 13.46 10.38 15.65
C GLU A 107 13.69 11.82 15.21
N ARG A 108 12.82 12.75 15.61
CA ARG A 108 13.03 14.18 15.41
C ARG A 108 14.24 14.65 16.19
N GLN A 109 14.31 14.34 17.49
CA GLN A 109 15.42 14.75 18.35
C GLN A 109 16.76 14.17 17.88
N GLU A 110 16.80 12.92 17.45
CA GLU A 110 18.02 12.30 16.92
C GLU A 110 18.45 12.96 15.61
N ARG A 111 17.51 13.30 14.72
CA ARG A 111 17.82 14.05 13.50
C ARG A 111 18.26 15.49 13.79
N GLU A 112 17.64 16.18 14.75
CA GLU A 112 18.05 17.52 15.22
C GLU A 112 19.46 17.53 15.84
N ARG A 113 19.85 16.42 16.49
CA ARG A 113 21.19 16.23 17.04
C ARG A 113 22.22 15.90 15.95
N ALA A 114 21.84 15.03 15.01
CA ALA A 114 22.71 14.58 13.93
C ALA A 114 22.94 15.67 12.87
N TRP A 115 21.90 16.43 12.58
CA TRP A 115 21.89 17.57 11.66
C TRP A 115 21.26 18.74 12.40
N GLN A 116 21.95 19.88 12.49
CA GLN A 116 21.30 21.13 12.84
C GLN A 116 20.19 21.33 11.81
N LEU A 117 18.95 21.07 12.21
CA LEU A 117 17.76 21.37 11.44
C LEU A 117 17.73 22.89 11.28
N ASP A 118 18.43 23.37 10.25
CA ASP A 118 18.41 24.74 9.74
C ASP A 118 17.01 25.11 9.21
#